data_AF-A0A3M1YSH5-F1
#
_entry.id   AF-A0A3M1YSH5-F1
#
_cell.length_a   1.000
_cell.length_b   1.000
_cell.length_c   1.000
_cell.angle_alpha   90.00
_cell.angle_beta   90.00
_cell.angle_gamma   90.00
#
_symmetry.space_group_name_H-M   'P 1'
#
loop_
_entity.id
_entity.type
_entity.pdbx_description
1 polymer ?
#
loop_
_entity_poly.entity_id
_entity_poly.type
_entity_poly.pdbx_seq_one_letter_code
_entity_poly.pdbx_strand_id
1 'polypeptide(L)' 'RSADRIIVLKNGEIIEEGNHDSLLQQGGHYAELYNTYFRHQSLSYIENAKELFSRQAAGD' A
#
# COMPACT_ATOMS: atom_id res chain seq x y z
N ARG A 1 2.72 9.30 -0.48
CA ARG A 1 3.93 8.68 -1.07
C ARG A 1 5.18 9.53 -0.80
N SER A 2 5.28 10.13 0.39
CA SER A 2 6.17 11.28 0.68
C SER A 2 7.26 10.97 1.70
N ALA A 3 7.49 9.71 2.04
CA ALA A 3 8.59 9.31 2.92
C ALA A 3 9.80 8.92 2.07
N ASP A 4 10.91 9.64 2.24
CA ASP A 4 12.19 9.34 1.59
C ASP A 4 12.82 8.04 2.13
N ARG A 5 12.53 7.72 3.40
CA ARG A 5 12.97 6.50 4.07
C ARG A 5 11.95 6.07 5.11
N ILE A 6 11.75 4.76 5.22
CA ILE A 6 10.86 4.08 6.16
C ILE A 6 11.72 3.10 6.94
N ILE A 7 11.53 3.06 8.26
CA ILE A 7 12.19 2.16 9.19
C ILE A 7 11.12 1.36 9.93
N VAL A 8 11.20 0.04 9.87
CA VAL A 8 10.32 -0.85 10.62
C VAL A 8 11.03 -1.30 11.89
N LEU A 9 10.40 -1.02 13.02
CA LEU A 9 10.90 -1.40 14.34
C LEU A 9 10.07 -2.56 14.90
N LYS A 10 10.75 -3.53 15.51
CA LYS A 10 10.12 -4.60 16.29
C LYS A 10 10.97 -4.90 17.52
N ASN A 11 10.34 -4.88 18.69
CA ASN A 11 11.01 -5.11 19.98
C ASN A 11 12.23 -4.20 20.22
N GLY A 12 12.18 -2.95 19.73
CA GLY A 12 13.28 -1.99 19.88
C GLY A 12 14.41 -2.12 18.85
N GLU A 13 14.31 -3.06 17.91
CA GLU A 13 15.30 -3.28 16.87
C GLU A 13 14.77 -2.90 15.48
N ILE A 14 15.65 -2.41 14.62
CA ILE A 14 15.34 -2.16 13.21
C ILE A 14 15.38 -3.50 12.48
N ILE A 15 14.25 -3.88 11.90
CA ILE A 15 14.12 -5.15 11.17
C ILE A 15 14.05 -4.94 9.66
N GLU A 16 13.58 -3.78 9.18
CA GLU A 16 13.52 -3.44 7.76
C GLU A 16 13.76 -1.94 7.55
N GLU A 17 14.42 -1.59 6.44
CA GLU A 17 14.58 -0.20 6.00
C GLU A 17 14.52 -0.07 4.49
N GLY A 18 13.97 1.04 4.01
CA GLY A 18 13.92 1.32 2.58
C GLY A 18 12.89 2.39 2.24
N ASN A 19 12.59 2.53 0.96
CA ASN A 19 11.46 3.33 0.51
C ASN A 19 10.19 2.46 0.46
N HIS A 20 9.06 3.12 0.21
CA HIS A 20 7.76 2.46 0.16
C HIS A 20 7.70 1.32 -0.87
N ASP A 21 8.14 1.57 -2.11
CA ASP A 21 8.05 0.59 -3.19
C ASP A 21 8.97 -0.61 -2.93
N SER A 22 10.19 -0.37 -2.43
CA SER A 22 11.13 -1.45 -2.09
C SER A 22 10.62 -2.33 -0.95
N LEU A 23 10.07 -1.73 0.10
CA LEU A 23 9.55 -2.48 1.24
C LEU A 23 8.27 -3.25 0.90
N LEU A 24 7.42 -2.71 0.03
CA LEU A 24 6.27 -3.45 -0.50
C LEU A 24 6.69 -4.65 -1.36
N GLN A 25 7.67 -4.47 -2.26
CA GLN A 25 8.16 -5.55 -3.12
C GLN A 25 8.84 -6.67 -2.33
N GLN A 26 9.53 -6.32 -1.24
CA GLN A 26 10.15 -7.31 -0.35
C GLN A 26 9.13 -8.21 0.34
N GLY A 27 7.86 -7.78 0.46
CA GLY A 27 6.80 -8.60 1.04
C GLY A 27 6.99 -8.90 2.54
N GLY A 28 7.80 -8.09 3.23
CA GLY A 28 8.11 -8.26 4.65
C GLY A 28 7.05 -7.69 5.59
N HIS A 29 7.47 -7.39 6.82
CA HIS A 29 6.64 -6.84 7.89
C HIS A 29 5.99 -5.51 7.50
N TYR A 30 6.70 -4.63 6.80
CA TYR A 30 6.09 -3.41 6.29
C TYR A 30 4.90 -3.70 5.38
N ALA A 31 5.07 -4.62 4.42
CA ALA A 31 4.05 -4.97 3.44
C ALA A 31 2.85 -5.66 4.09
N GLU A 32 3.07 -6.53 5.06
CA GLU A 32 2.01 -7.17 5.86
C GLU A 32 1.17 -6.14 6.62
N LEU A 33 1.82 -5.24 7.35
CA LEU A 33 1.16 -4.15 8.08
C LEU A 33 0.38 -3.27 7.11
N TYR A 34 1.04 -2.81 6.04
CA TYR A 34 0.41 -1.97 5.02
C TYR A 34 -0.82 -2.66 4.45
N ASN A 35 -0.73 -3.92 4.02
CA ASN A 35 -1.86 -4.66 3.49
C ASN A 35 -2.99 -4.82 4.50
N THR A 36 -2.67 -5.01 5.79
CA THR A 36 -3.66 -5.16 6.86
C THR A 36 -4.41 -3.85 7.11
N TYR A 37 -3.70 -2.73 7.26
CA TYR A 37 -4.32 -1.42 7.49
C TYR A 37 -5.03 -0.87 6.26
N PHE A 38 -4.44 -1.03 5.07
CA PHE A 38 -5.00 -0.47 3.84
C PHE A 38 -6.12 -1.31 3.23
N ARG A 39 -6.17 -2.64 3.44
CA ARG A 39 -7.33 -3.45 3.00
C ARG A 39 -8.65 -2.96 3.60
N HIS A 40 -8.62 -2.24 4.72
CA HIS A 40 -9.83 -1.70 5.35
C HIS A 40 -10.12 -0.25 4.93
N GLN A 41 -9.11 0.54 4.52
CA GLN A 41 -9.30 1.90 4.02
C GLN A 41 -9.57 1.99 2.51
N SER A 42 -9.29 0.93 1.75
CA SER A 42 -9.38 0.92 0.29
C SER A 42 -10.68 0.33 -0.29
N LEU A 43 -11.75 0.16 0.48
CA LEU A 43 -13.07 -0.03 -0.16
C LEU A 43 -13.40 1.22 -0.99
N SER A 44 -13.24 2.41 -0.40
CA SER A 44 -13.47 3.68 -1.11
C SER A 44 -12.56 3.90 -2.32
N TYR A 45 -11.29 3.48 -2.26
CA TYR A 45 -10.33 3.74 -3.34
C TYR A 45 -10.48 2.75 -4.51
N ILE A 46 -10.77 1.48 -4.22
CA ILE A 46 -10.97 0.44 -5.24
C ILE A 46 -12.35 0.61 -5.91
N GLU A 47 -13.40 1.00 -5.16
CA GLU A 47 -14.71 1.32 -5.72
C GLU A 47 -14.64 2.51 -6.70
N ASN A 48 -14.00 3.61 -6.30
CA ASN A 48 -13.83 4.77 -7.17
C ASN A 48 -13.02 4.44 -8.44
N ALA A 49 -11.96 3.63 -8.32
CA ALA A 49 -11.19 3.20 -9.48
C ALA A 49 -12.03 2.32 -10.43
N LYS A 50 -12.79 1.35 -9.89
CA LYS A 50 -13.71 0.51 -10.70
C LYS A 50 -14.76 1.34 -11.43
N GLU A 51 -15.38 2.32 -10.76
CA GLU A 51 -16.41 3.16 -11.35
C GLU A 51 -15.87 4.01 -12.52
N LEU A 52 -14.65 4.55 -12.38
CA LEU A 52 -13.94 5.26 -13.43
C LEU A 52 -13.66 4.35 -14.64
N PHE A 53 -13.17 3.13 -14.41
CA PHE A 53 -12.89 2.17 -15.49
C PHE A 53 -14.17 1.64 -16.17
N SER A 54 -15.27 1.46 -15.42
CA SER A 54 -16.55 1.02 -15.99
C SER A 54 -17.22 2.08 -16.85
N ARG A 55 -17.06 3.38 -16.53
CA ARG A 55 -17.57 4.49 -17.35
C ARG A 55 -16.85 4.63 -18.69
N GLN A 56 -15.57 4.28 -18.75
CA GLN A 56 -14.78 4.36 -19.97
C GLN A 56 -15.03 3.17 -20.92
N ALA A 57 -15.54 2.05 -20.42
CA ALA A 57 -15.89 0.86 -21.22
C ALA A 57 -17.34 0.87 -21.76
N ALA A 58 -18.19 1.79 -21.31
CA ALA A 58 -19.59 1.91 -21.71
C ALA A 58 -19.85 3.07 -22.71
N GLY A 59 -18.78 3.64 -23.28
CA GLY A 59 -18.84 4.70 -24.27
C GLY A 59 -18.12 4.30 -25.56
N ASP A 60 -18.74 3.37 -26.30
CA ASP A 60 -18.68 3.22 -27.77
C ASP A 60 -20.02 2.64 -28.24
#